data_AF-A0A7C7T5V5-F1
#
_entry.id   AF-A0A7C7T5V5-F1
#
_cell.length_a   1.000
_cell.length_b   1.000
_cell.length_c   1.000
_cell.angle_alpha   90.00
_cell.angle_beta   90.00
_cell.angle_gamma   90.00
#
_symmetry.space_group_name_H-M   'P 1'
#
loop_
_entity.id
_entity.type
_entity.pdbx_description
1 polymer ?
#
loop_
_entity_poly.entity_id
_entity_poly.type
_entity_poly.pdbx_seq_one_letter_code
_entity_poly.pdbx_strand_id
1 'polypeptide(L)' 'MPAELAIILDEYNDRLREFQADTDSAKKYLAGGGQRKAAADLDTAEVAAYAAPCSLIFNLDESISTS' A
#
# COMPACT_ATOMS: atom_id res chain seq x y z
N MET A 1 5.91 18.85 -9.76
CA MET A 1 6.10 17.39 -9.80
C MET A 1 5.31 16.84 -10.99
N PRO A 2 5.75 15.74 -11.62
CA PRO A 2 4.92 15.00 -12.57
C PRO A 2 3.59 14.60 -11.93
N ALA A 3 2.49 14.60 -12.70
CA ALA A 3 1.14 14.36 -12.17
C ALA A 3 0.99 12.94 -11.62
N GLU A 4 1.58 11.98 -12.30
CA GLU A 4 1.57 10.56 -11.94
C GLU A 4 2.29 10.32 -10.61
N LEU A 5 3.42 10.99 -10.40
CA LEU A 5 4.15 10.92 -9.13
C LEU A 5 3.32 11.50 -7.97
N ALA A 6 2.57 12.58 -8.20
CA ALA A 6 1.72 13.15 -7.18
C ALA A 6 0.61 12.16 -6.75
N ILE A 7 -0.03 11.49 -7.70
CA ILE A 7 -1.06 10.48 -7.43
C ILE A 7 -0.51 9.32 -6.57
N ILE A 8 0.68 8.82 -6.91
CA ILE A 8 1.31 7.73 -6.15
C ILE A 8 1.67 8.17 -4.73
N LEU A 9 2.15 9.40 -4.57
CA LEU A 9 2.47 9.95 -3.25
C LEU A 9 1.24 10.19 -2.40
N ASP A 10 0.15 10.66 -2.99
CA ASP A 10 -1.12 10.88 -2.29
C ASP A 10 -1.70 9.53 -1.80
N GLU A 11 -1.74 8.50 -2.65
CA GLU A 11 -2.17 7.15 -2.25
C GLU A 11 -1.30 6.58 -1.11
N TYR A 12 0.03 6.73 -1.22
CA TYR A 12 0.94 6.30 -0.15
C TYR A 12 0.64 7.01 1.18
N ASN A 13 0.48 8.33 1.15
CA ASN A 13 0.26 9.12 2.36
C ASN A 13 -1.11 8.84 3.00
N ASP A 14 -2.14 8.64 2.17
CA ASP A 14 -3.47 8.28 2.65
C ASP A 14 -3.46 6.90 3.31
N ARG A 15 -2.84 5.90 2.67
CA ARG A 15 -2.68 4.55 3.25
C ARG A 15 -1.84 4.55 4.50
N LEU A 16 -0.76 5.32 4.55
CA LEU A 16 0.06 5.44 5.76
C LEU A 16 -0.77 5.98 6.93
N ARG A 17 -1.57 7.03 6.70
CA ARG A 17 -2.44 7.60 7.73
C ARG A 17 -3.49 6.59 8.20
N GLU A 18 -4.13 5.88 7.28
CA GLU A 18 -5.11 4.83 7.61
C GLU A 18 -4.48 3.71 8.44
N PHE A 19 -3.33 3.18 8.03
CA PHE A 19 -2.66 2.07 8.69
C PHE A 19 -2.01 2.45 10.02
N GLN A 20 -1.56 3.70 10.17
CA GLN A 20 -1.11 4.22 11.47
C GLN A 20 -2.29 4.38 12.44
N ALA A 21 -3.47 4.77 11.95
CA ALA A 21 -4.69 4.88 12.75
C ALA A 21 -5.29 3.52 13.12
N ASP A 22 -5.13 2.50 12.28
CA ASP A 22 -5.56 1.12 12.51
C ASP A 22 -4.50 0.10 12.04
N THR A 23 -3.59 -0.25 12.95
CA THR A 23 -2.52 -1.23 12.66
C THR A 23 -3.05 -2.63 12.38
N ASP A 24 -4.26 -2.99 12.82
CA ASP A 24 -4.82 -4.30 12.52
C ASP A 24 -5.32 -4.39 11.07
N SER A 25 -5.79 -3.28 10.50
CA SER A 25 -6.05 -3.20 9.06
C SER A 25 -4.76 -3.37 8.24
N ALA A 26 -3.62 -2.80 8.69
CA ALA A 26 -2.31 -2.98 8.05
C ALA A 26 -1.86 -4.45 8.03
N LYS A 27 -2.01 -5.15 9.17
CA LYS A 27 -1.71 -6.59 9.27
C LYS A 27 -2.59 -7.42 8.33
N LYS A 28 -3.89 -7.12 8.26
CA LYS A 28 -4.82 -7.82 7.36
C LYS A 28 -4.46 -7.58 5.89
N TYR A 29 -4.10 -6.34 5.55
CA TYR A 29 -3.66 -5.97 4.21
C TYR A 29 -2.44 -6.81 3.79
N LEU A 30 -1.42 -6.89 4.65
CA LEU A 30 -0.23 -7.69 4.40
C LEU A 30 -0.48 -9.21 4.47
N ALA A 31 -1.51 -9.66 5.17
CA ALA A 31 -1.89 -11.07 5.18
C ALA A 31 -2.49 -11.54 3.85
N GLY A 32 -3.01 -10.62 3.04
CA GLY A 32 -3.60 -10.89 1.73
C GLY A 32 -2.59 -11.05 0.59
N GLY A 33 -1.31 -10.69 0.78
CA GLY A 33 -0.33 -10.63 -0.30
C GLY A 33 1.11 -10.90 0.12
N GLY A 34 1.82 -11.71 -0.68
CA GLY A 34 3.25 -11.98 -0.52
C GLY A 34 3.58 -13.32 0.15
N GLN A 35 4.54 -14.06 -0.41
CA GLN A 35 5.00 -15.35 0.14
C GLN A 35 5.91 -15.19 1.38
N ARG A 36 6.33 -13.97 1.69
CA ARG A 36 7.25 -13.66 2.79
C ARG A 36 6.56 -12.76 3.80
N LYS A 37 6.67 -13.12 5.07
CA LYS A 37 6.28 -12.25 6.18
C LYS A 37 7.15 -11.01 6.19
N ALA A 38 6.55 -9.87 6.55
CA ALA A 38 7.32 -8.66 6.84
C ALA A 38 8.40 -8.95 7.90
N ALA A 39 9.56 -8.32 7.76
CA ALA A 39 10.61 -8.43 8.76
C ALA A 39 10.11 -7.83 10.08
N ALA A 40 10.44 -8.48 11.19
CA ALA A 40 9.86 -8.14 12.50
C ALA A 40 10.31 -6.77 13.06
N ASP A 41 11.37 -6.20 12.47
CA ASP A 41 11.96 -4.91 12.80
C ASP A 41 11.39 -3.74 11.98
N LEU A 42 10.54 -4.02 10.99
CA LEU A 42 9.91 -3.00 10.16
C LEU A 42 8.55 -2.58 10.72
N ASP A 43 8.23 -1.29 10.60
CA ASP A 43 6.92 -0.77 10.95
C ASP A 43 5.86 -1.36 10.01
N THR A 44 4.85 -2.02 10.60
CA THR A 44 3.82 -2.73 9.83
C THR A 44 2.95 -1.79 9.00
N ALA A 45 2.68 -0.57 9.51
CA ALA A 45 1.90 0.42 8.79
C ALA A 45 2.69 0.98 7.60
N GLU A 46 3.98 1.25 7.78
CA GLU A 46 4.85 1.73 6.68
C GLU A 46 5.01 0.67 5.58
N VAL A 47 5.19 -0.60 5.95
CA VAL A 47 5.31 -1.70 4.98
C VAL A 47 4.00 -1.88 4.22
N ALA A 48 2.85 -1.82 4.89
CA ALA A 48 1.54 -1.90 4.25
C ALA A 48 1.29 -0.70 3.31
N ALA A 49 1.62 0.52 3.76
CA ALA A 49 1.48 1.73 2.97
C ALA A 49 2.37 1.73 1.73
N TYR A 50 3.58 1.16 1.81
CA TYR A 50 4.47 0.96 0.65
C TYR A 50 3.94 -0.09 -0.33
N ALA A 51 3.35 -1.17 0.19
CA ALA A 51 2.81 -2.25 -0.64
C ALA A 51 1.59 -1.82 -1.47
N ALA A 52 0.83 -0.83 -1.01
CA ALA A 52 -0.35 -0.31 -1.71
C ALA A 52 -0.05 0.32 -3.08
N PRO A 53 0.81 1.35 -3.22
CA PRO A 53 1.18 1.88 -4.53
C PRO A 53 1.92 0.86 -5.39
N CYS A 54 2.68 -0.07 -4.78
CA CYS A 54 3.27 -1.19 -5.54
C CYS A 54 2.18 -2.06 -6.18
N SER A 55 1.13 -2.38 -5.44
CA SER A 55 0.00 -3.17 -5.95
C SER A 55 -0.78 -2.41 -7.03
N LEU A 56 -0.96 -1.10 -6.88
CA LEU A 56 -1.56 -0.23 -7.89
C LEU A 56 -0.73 -0.23 -9.19
N ILE A 57 0.59 -0.11 -9.09
CA ILE A 57 1.49 -0.12 -10.26
C ILE A 57 1.47 -1.48 -10.96
N PHE A 58 1.50 -2.58 -10.21
CA PHE A 58 1.57 -3.93 -10.79
C PHE A 58 0.25 -4.42 -11.37
N ASN A 59 -0.89 -3.97 -10.85
CA ASN A 59 -2.22 -4.36 -11.32
C ASN A 59 -2.95 -3.17 -11.96
N LEU A 60 -2.20 -2.28 -12.61
CA LEU A 60 -2.75 -1.03 -13.15
C LEU A 60 -3.82 -1.30 -14.21
N ASP A 61 -3.64 -2.33 -15.03
CA ASP A 61 -4.62 -2.79 -16.01
C ASP A 61 -5.92 -3.26 -15.36
N GLU A 62 -5.85 -4.08 -14.31
CA GLU A 62 -7.04 -4.51 -13.56
C GLU A 62 -7.73 -3.33 -12.86
N SER A 63 -6.95 -2.39 -12.33
CA SER A 63 -7.47 -1.20 -11.63
C SER A 63 -8.17 -0.21 -12.55
N ILE A 64 -7.78 -0.14 -13.84
CA ILE A 64 -8.39 0.71 -14.85
C ILE A 64 -9.57 0.01 -15.53
N SER A 65 -9.48 -1.32 -15.69
CA SER A 65 -10.49 -2.12 -16.40
C SER A 65 -11.81 -2.29 -15.64
N THR A 66 -11.94 -1.76 -14.43
CA THR A 66 -13.19 -1.73 -13.64
C THR A 66 -14.09 -0.51 -13.94
N SER A 67 -13.78 0.27 -14.99
CA SER A 67 -14.61 1.39 -15.48
C SER A 67 -15.68 0.98 -16.48
#